data_AF-A0ABD5U545-F1
#
_entry.id   AF-A0ABD5U545-F1
#
_cell.length_a   1.000
_cell.length_b   1.000
_cell.length_c   1.000
_cell.angle_alpha   90.00
_cell.angle_beta   90.00
_cell.angle_gamma   90.00
#
_symmetry.space_group_name_H-M   'P 1'
#
loop_
_entity.id
_entity.type
_entity.pdbx_description
1 polymer ?
#
loop_
_entity_poly.entity_id
_entity_poly.type
_entity_poly.pdbx_seq_one_letter_code
_entity_poly.pdbx_strand_id
1 'polypeptide(L)'
;MSDVGRWVVWGLLPSVIGGILLNAVVPFDSINSEVFAVVLTDPILRTGALTVVLIAPVYFGVSYIIGVVSSLVDRRREIQKSNSPGAFSVPSRPSKLIWHGVIRQYGADWYVTFGERRRGSTRYAYIEKGACCPNCQTEMLRRNKTKFVVFKRRVWLCPQCETVVDRPKEMLFEEKRGVKNVVEKHVLAALSTDNSQEYIESVDGLDTGQWGRGFP
;
A
#
# COMPACT_ATOMS: atom_id res chain seq x y z
N MET A 1 0.21 1.60 9.52
CA MET A 1 0.48 3.05 9.58
C MET A 1 1.24 3.37 8.30
N SER A 2 0.75 4.23 7.40
CA SER A 2 1.47 4.47 6.12
C SER A 2 2.84 5.05 6.40
N ASP A 3 3.88 4.66 5.67
CA ASP A 3 5.25 5.18 5.88
C ASP A 3 5.29 6.71 5.85
N VAL A 4 4.46 7.35 5.02
CA VAL A 4 4.25 8.81 5.00
C VAL A 4 3.80 9.37 6.35
N GLY A 5 2.94 8.66 7.08
CA GLY A 5 2.50 9.06 8.42
C GLY A 5 3.61 8.92 9.45
N ARG A 6 4.51 7.95 9.27
CA ARG A 6 5.72 7.80 10.09
C ARG A 6 6.72 8.91 9.78
N TRP A 7 6.94 9.29 8.51
CA TRP A 7 7.84 10.40 8.15
C TRP A 7 7.30 11.79 8.54
N VAL A 8 6.00 12.03 8.42
CA VAL A 8 5.38 13.29 8.87
C VAL A 8 5.45 13.41 10.39
N VAL A 9 5.18 12.32 11.12
CA VAL A 9 5.32 12.28 12.58
C VAL A 9 6.79 12.44 12.97
N TRP A 10 7.74 11.71 12.36
CA TRP A 10 9.16 11.79 12.69
C TRP A 10 9.92 12.97 12.06
N GLY A 11 9.31 13.75 11.16
CA GLY A 11 9.90 14.97 10.57
C GLY A 11 9.30 16.26 11.13
N LEU A 12 7.98 16.26 11.40
CA LEU A 12 7.33 17.37 12.11
C LEU A 12 7.52 17.27 13.61
N LEU A 13 7.57 16.08 14.24
CA LEU A 13 7.85 16.04 15.67
C LEU A 13 9.24 16.61 15.99
N PRO A 14 10.36 16.30 15.32
CA PRO A 14 11.63 16.91 15.70
C PRO A 14 11.72 18.41 15.40
N SER A 15 10.96 18.95 14.45
CA SER A 15 10.95 20.40 14.17
C SER A 15 9.97 21.17 15.07
N VAL A 16 8.83 20.56 15.42
CA VAL A 16 7.86 21.10 16.38
C VAL A 16 8.34 20.88 17.81
N ILE A 17 8.81 19.67 18.17
CA ILE A 17 9.57 19.42 19.41
C ILE A 17 10.87 20.22 19.39
N GLY A 18 11.57 20.39 18.28
CA GLY A 18 12.78 21.23 18.23
C GLY A 18 12.48 22.71 18.46
N GLY A 19 11.39 23.22 17.88
CA GLY A 19 10.90 24.59 18.11
C GLY A 19 10.27 24.78 19.49
N ILE A 20 9.58 23.77 20.02
CA ILE A 20 9.01 23.75 21.38
C ILE A 20 10.11 23.54 22.40
N LEU A 21 11.12 22.69 22.18
CA LEU A 21 12.31 22.54 23.03
C LEU A 21 13.19 23.78 22.92
N LEU A 22 13.33 24.43 21.78
CA LEU A 22 13.97 25.74 21.72
C LEU A 22 13.20 26.78 22.54
N ASN A 23 11.87 26.72 22.58
CA ASN A 23 11.05 27.59 23.45
C ASN A 23 10.94 27.12 24.91
N ALA A 24 11.16 25.83 25.21
CA ALA A 24 10.92 25.23 26.54
C ALA A 24 12.20 24.85 27.29
N VAL A 25 13.27 24.49 26.58
CA VAL A 25 14.64 24.32 27.11
C VAL A 25 15.34 25.67 27.20
N VAL A 26 14.96 26.62 26.34
CA VAL A 26 15.37 28.01 26.46
C VAL A 26 14.10 28.87 26.57
N PRO A 27 13.49 28.94 27.76
CA PRO A 27 12.66 30.10 28.08
C PRO A 27 13.54 31.32 27.80
N PHE A 28 13.15 32.20 26.88
CA PHE A 28 13.86 33.47 26.68
C PHE A 28 13.97 34.27 27.99
N ASP A 29 13.07 33.97 28.94
CA ASP A 29 13.05 34.53 30.29
C ASP A 29 14.03 33.87 31.28
N SER A 30 14.66 32.74 30.96
CA SER A 30 15.59 32.01 31.85
C SER A 30 16.99 31.79 31.28
N ILE A 31 17.33 32.43 30.17
CA ILE A 31 18.74 32.52 29.77
C ILE A 31 19.43 33.40 30.80
N ASN A 32 20.24 32.82 31.69
CA ASN A 32 21.17 33.60 32.51
C ASN A 32 21.96 34.50 31.56
N SER A 33 21.76 35.82 31.68
CA SER A 33 22.37 36.83 30.83
C SER A 33 23.89 36.69 30.77
N GLU A 34 24.49 36.10 31.81
CA GLU A 34 25.92 35.76 31.91
C GLU A 34 26.36 34.68 30.90
N VAL A 35 25.59 33.63 30.68
CA VAL A 35 25.93 32.56 29.71
C VAL A 35 25.78 33.09 28.28
N PHE A 36 24.76 33.90 28.03
CA PHE A 36 24.58 34.57 26.74
C PHE A 36 25.67 35.61 26.48
N ALA A 37 26.10 36.33 27.52
CA ALA A 37 27.21 37.26 27.46
C ALA A 37 28.52 36.53 27.13
N VAL A 38 28.83 35.41 27.78
CA VAL A 38 30.02 34.59 27.49
C VAL A 38 30.03 34.10 26.03
N VAL A 39 28.89 33.63 25.52
CA VAL A 39 28.73 33.19 24.12
C VAL A 39 28.85 34.35 23.13
N LEU A 40 28.48 35.58 23.51
CA LEU A 40 28.61 36.78 22.67
C LEU A 40 30.01 37.42 22.74
N THR A 41 30.73 37.25 23.85
CA THR A 41 32.07 37.80 24.05
C THR A 41 33.17 36.92 23.49
N ASP A 42 33.00 35.59 23.48
CA ASP A 42 33.96 34.69 22.88
C ASP A 42 33.73 34.60 21.35
N PRO A 43 34.70 35.07 20.52
CA PRO A 43 34.53 35.13 19.08
C PRO A 43 34.35 33.76 18.43
N ILE A 44 34.88 32.68 19.02
CA ILE A 44 34.81 31.32 18.47
C ILE A 44 33.41 30.73 18.74
N LEU A 45 32.91 30.88 19.97
CA LEU A 45 31.57 30.40 20.33
C LEU A 45 30.47 31.20 19.62
N ARG A 46 30.66 32.52 19.45
CA ARG A 46 29.74 33.38 18.72
C ARG A 46 29.60 32.99 17.25
N THR A 47 30.73 32.75 16.58
CA THR A 47 30.73 32.33 15.18
C THR A 47 30.13 30.93 15.02
N GLY A 48 30.47 29.98 15.90
CA GLY A 48 29.86 28.64 15.93
C GLY A 48 28.34 28.67 16.10
N ALA A 49 27.85 29.43 17.09
CA ALA A 49 26.42 29.55 17.38
C ALA A 49 25.65 30.21 16.22
N LEU A 50 26.16 31.31 15.64
CA LEU A 50 25.54 31.95 14.47
C LEU A 50 25.51 31.02 13.26
N THR A 51 26.57 30.24 13.05
CA THR A 51 26.64 29.27 11.94
C THR A 51 25.57 28.18 12.10
N VAL A 52 25.40 27.64 13.31
CA VAL A 52 24.35 26.64 13.58
C VAL A 52 22.95 27.22 13.42
N VAL A 53 22.70 28.42 13.95
CA VAL A 53 21.39 29.08 13.88
C VAL A 53 21.00 29.45 12.44
N LEU A 54 21.96 29.86 11.61
CA LEU A 54 21.69 30.24 10.23
C LEU A 54 21.64 29.04 9.28
N ILE A 55 22.54 28.06 9.43
CA ILE A 55 22.68 26.96 8.47
C ILE A 55 21.75 25.80 8.79
N ALA A 56 21.52 25.47 10.08
CA ALA A 56 20.71 24.31 10.44
C ALA A 56 19.25 24.42 9.93
N PRO A 57 18.52 25.55 10.10
CA PRO A 57 17.15 25.66 9.59
C PRO A 57 17.08 25.53 8.08
N VAL A 58 18.08 26.08 7.37
CA VAL A 58 18.17 25.99 5.90
C VAL A 58 18.43 24.54 5.47
N TYR A 59 19.39 23.86 6.09
CA TYR A 59 19.72 22.47 5.77
C TYR A 59 18.55 21.51 6.05
N PHE A 60 17.91 21.63 7.21
CA PHE A 60 16.75 20.79 7.56
C PHE A 60 15.54 21.13 6.70
N GLY A 61 15.29 22.41 6.42
CA GLY A 61 14.22 22.85 5.52
C GLY A 61 14.37 22.32 4.10
N VAL A 62 15.57 22.44 3.52
CA VAL A 62 15.87 21.93 2.17
C VAL A 62 15.75 20.40 2.12
N SER A 63 16.35 19.71 3.10
CA SER A 63 16.26 18.23 3.22
C SER A 63 14.81 17.75 3.32
N TYR A 64 13.98 18.46 4.09
CA TYR A 64 12.56 18.15 4.22
C TYR A 64 11.80 18.34 2.90
N ILE A 65 12.02 19.47 2.21
CA ILE A 65 11.39 19.74 0.91
C ILE A 65 11.77 18.66 -0.11
N ILE A 66 13.06 18.28 -0.18
CA ILE A 66 13.53 17.22 -1.07
C ILE A 66 12.81 15.90 -0.74
N GLY A 67 12.71 15.52 0.52
CA GLY A 67 12.00 14.30 0.95
C GLY A 67 10.51 14.31 0.62
N VAL A 68 9.84 15.46 0.76
CA VAL A 68 8.43 15.61 0.37
C VAL A 68 8.27 15.50 -1.15
N VAL A 69 9.13 16.17 -1.92
CA VAL A 69 9.07 16.14 -3.38
C VAL A 69 9.37 14.74 -3.91
N SER A 70 10.40 14.05 -3.40
CA SER A 70 10.71 12.68 -3.82
C SER A 70 9.56 11.73 -3.49
N SER A 71 8.97 11.82 -2.30
CA SER A 71 7.80 11.03 -1.93
C SER A 71 6.59 11.29 -2.83
N LEU A 72 6.34 12.55 -3.21
CA LEU A 72 5.27 12.89 -4.17
C LEU A 72 5.56 12.36 -5.57
N VAL A 73 6.82 12.40 -6.02
CA VAL A 73 7.26 11.86 -7.31
C VAL A 73 7.11 10.35 -7.33
N ASP A 74 7.55 9.65 -6.29
CA ASP A 74 7.45 8.19 -6.19
C ASP A 74 5.99 7.75 -6.15
N ARG A 75 5.15 8.45 -5.37
CA ARG A 75 3.71 8.22 -5.36
C ARG A 75 3.06 8.47 -6.73
N ARG A 76 3.50 9.51 -7.45
CA ARG A 76 3.03 9.77 -8.82
C ARG A 76 3.51 8.69 -9.79
N ARG A 77 4.74 8.19 -9.65
CA ARG A 77 5.28 7.08 -10.44
C ARG A 77 4.52 5.79 -10.18
N GLU A 78 4.17 5.48 -8.94
CA GLU A 78 3.31 4.33 -8.60
C GLU A 78 1.93 4.46 -9.22
N ILE A 79 1.30 5.65 -9.11
CA ILE A 79 -0.01 5.91 -9.74
C ILE A 79 0.10 5.80 -11.25
N GLN A 80 1.14 6.37 -11.87
CA GLN A 80 1.38 6.27 -13.30
C GLN A 80 1.66 4.84 -13.73
N LYS A 81 2.40 4.03 -12.96
CA LYS A 81 2.63 2.61 -13.24
C LYS A 81 1.35 1.77 -13.11
N SER A 82 0.45 2.19 -12.22
CA SER A 82 -0.88 1.55 -12.04
C SER A 82 -1.92 1.97 -13.09
N ASN A 83 -1.77 3.17 -13.66
CA ASN A 83 -2.68 3.75 -14.65
C ASN A 83 -2.14 3.71 -16.08
N SER A 84 -0.84 3.51 -16.27
CA SER A 84 -0.29 3.24 -17.58
C SER A 84 -0.88 1.92 -18.03
N PRO A 85 -1.37 1.83 -19.28
CA PRO A 85 -1.66 0.55 -19.89
C PRO A 85 -0.32 -0.19 -19.91
N GLY A 86 -0.07 -1.02 -18.89
CA GLY A 86 1.07 -1.90 -18.88
C GLY A 86 1.07 -2.60 -20.23
N ALA A 87 2.20 -2.51 -20.94
CA ALA A 87 2.36 -3.12 -22.26
C ALA A 87 1.61 -4.45 -22.28
N PHE A 88 0.57 -4.52 -23.13
CA PHE A 88 -0.47 -5.54 -23.11
C PHE A 88 0.12 -6.93 -23.39
N SER A 89 0.68 -7.54 -22.37
CA SER A 89 0.68 -8.99 -22.24
C SER A 89 0.00 -9.31 -20.92
N VAL A 90 -1.31 -9.05 -20.86
CA VAL A 90 -2.13 -9.83 -19.93
C VAL A 90 -1.86 -11.29 -20.30
N PRO A 91 -1.27 -12.11 -19.40
CA PRO A 91 -0.99 -13.49 -19.74
C PRO A 91 -2.31 -14.11 -20.18
N SER A 92 -2.30 -14.77 -21.34
CA SER A 92 -3.50 -15.44 -21.86
C SER A 92 -4.02 -16.41 -20.80
N ARG A 93 -5.33 -16.70 -20.82
CA ARG A 93 -5.90 -17.79 -20.03
C ARG A 93 -5.05 -19.06 -20.22
N PRO A 94 -4.73 -19.82 -19.15
CA PRO A 94 -3.96 -21.05 -19.29
C PRO A 94 -4.64 -22.01 -20.27
N SER A 95 -3.86 -22.62 -21.17
CA SER A 95 -4.40 -23.58 -22.14
C SER A 95 -4.59 -24.95 -21.52
N LYS A 96 -3.72 -25.32 -20.57
CA LYS A 96 -3.84 -26.53 -19.77
C LYS A 96 -4.26 -26.13 -18.36
N LEU A 97 -5.52 -26.34 -18.05
CA LEU A 97 -6.08 -26.05 -16.74
C LEU A 97 -5.69 -27.14 -15.74
N ILE A 98 -5.15 -26.73 -14.59
CA ILE A 98 -4.84 -27.64 -13.46
C ILE A 98 -5.90 -27.48 -12.38
N TRP A 99 -6.31 -26.24 -12.10
CA TRP A 99 -7.28 -25.93 -11.08
C TRP A 99 -8.08 -24.69 -11.48
N HIS A 100 -9.33 -24.62 -11.02
CA HIS A 100 -10.16 -23.42 -11.10
C HIS A 100 -10.99 -23.31 -9.83
N GLY A 101 -11.24 -22.08 -9.39
CA GLY A 101 -12.04 -21.84 -8.19
C GLY A 101 -12.22 -20.36 -7.89
N VAL A 102 -12.98 -20.11 -6.84
CA VAL A 102 -13.20 -18.80 -6.26
C VAL A 102 -12.28 -18.66 -5.06
N ILE A 103 -11.59 -17.53 -4.95
CA ILE A 103 -10.88 -17.13 -3.75
C ILE A 103 -11.49 -15.86 -3.18
N ARG A 104 -11.86 -15.88 -1.90
CA ARG A 104 -12.33 -14.72 -1.17
C ARG A 104 -11.13 -14.03 -0.52
N GLN A 105 -10.70 -12.93 -1.12
CA GLN A 105 -9.56 -12.16 -0.65
C GLN A 105 -9.90 -10.67 -0.61
N TYR A 106 -9.49 -10.00 0.47
CA TYR A 106 -9.80 -8.59 0.74
C TYR A 106 -11.32 -8.31 0.84
N GLY A 107 -12.10 -9.31 1.23
CA GLY A 107 -13.56 -9.19 1.37
C GLY A 107 -14.35 -9.24 0.07
N ALA A 108 -13.69 -9.48 -1.07
CA ALA A 108 -14.31 -9.70 -2.37
C ALA A 108 -13.94 -11.07 -2.93
N ASP A 109 -14.77 -11.59 -3.83
CA ASP A 109 -14.56 -12.88 -4.47
C ASP A 109 -13.79 -12.70 -5.77
N TRP A 110 -12.87 -13.63 -6.05
CA TRP A 110 -12.03 -13.59 -7.24
C TRP A 110 -12.09 -14.94 -7.95
N TYR A 111 -12.44 -14.90 -9.23
CA TYR A 111 -12.48 -16.10 -10.07
C TYR A 111 -11.10 -16.33 -10.70
N VAL A 112 -10.48 -17.45 -10.34
CA VAL A 112 -9.09 -17.74 -10.69
C VAL A 112 -8.97 -19.10 -11.33
N THR A 113 -8.24 -19.15 -12.44
CA THR A 113 -7.76 -20.40 -13.05
C THR A 113 -6.26 -20.52 -12.83
N PHE A 114 -5.80 -21.72 -12.52
CA PHE A 114 -4.39 -22.03 -12.35
C PHE A 114 -4.00 -23.10 -13.34
N GLY A 115 -2.91 -22.88 -14.07
CA GLY A 115 -2.51 -23.79 -15.13
C GLY A 115 -1.25 -23.36 -15.87
N GLU A 116 -1.03 -23.99 -17.02
CA GLU A 116 0.13 -23.79 -17.88
C GLU A 116 -0.27 -23.16 -19.22
N ARG A 117 0.57 -22.30 -19.79
CA ARG A 117 0.33 -21.70 -21.12
C ARG A 117 0.52 -22.71 -22.23
N ARG A 118 1.49 -23.61 -22.06
CA ARG A 118 1.79 -24.78 -22.89
C ARG A 118 2.25 -25.91 -21.97
N ARG A 119 2.08 -27.16 -22.38
CA ARG A 119 2.52 -28.32 -21.60
C ARG A 119 4.01 -28.18 -21.23
N GLY A 120 4.32 -28.22 -19.93
CA GLY A 120 5.70 -28.10 -19.41
C GLY A 120 6.21 -26.67 -19.24
N SER A 121 5.35 -25.66 -19.45
CA SER A 121 5.70 -24.26 -19.14
C SER A 121 5.49 -23.93 -17.66
N THR A 122 5.93 -22.75 -17.23
CA THR A 122 5.70 -22.26 -15.87
C THR A 122 4.21 -22.19 -15.57
N ARG A 123 3.81 -22.74 -14.42
CA ARG A 123 2.45 -22.66 -13.91
C ARG A 123 2.18 -21.27 -13.36
N TYR A 124 0.99 -20.75 -13.59
CA TYR A 124 0.59 -19.43 -13.10
C TYR A 124 -0.91 -19.36 -12.84
N ALA A 125 -1.29 -18.41 -11.98
CA ALA A 125 -2.68 -18.04 -11.75
C ALA A 125 -3.12 -16.93 -12.72
N TYR A 126 -4.30 -17.13 -13.29
CA TYR A 126 -5.00 -16.20 -14.16
C TYR A 126 -6.35 -15.83 -13.53
N ILE A 127 -6.57 -14.53 -13.38
CA ILE A 127 -7.80 -13.99 -12.81
C ILE A 127 -8.75 -13.70 -13.98
N GLU A 128 -9.92 -14.35 -14.01
CA GLU A 128 -10.88 -14.23 -15.11
C GLU A 128 -11.64 -12.90 -15.08
N LYS A 129 -12.09 -12.47 -13.90
CA LYS A 129 -12.83 -11.22 -13.66
C LYS A 129 -12.15 -10.41 -12.55
N GLY A 130 -12.41 -9.11 -12.48
CA GLY A 130 -12.00 -8.31 -11.32
C GLY A 130 -12.62 -8.78 -10.00
N ALA A 131 -12.51 -7.95 -8.95
CA ALA A 131 -13.15 -8.23 -7.68
C ALA A 131 -14.67 -8.35 -7.89
N CYS A 132 -15.25 -9.49 -7.52
CA CYS A 132 -16.68 -9.76 -7.59
C CYS A 132 -17.34 -9.62 -6.22
N CYS A 133 -18.63 -9.31 -6.23
CA CYS A 133 -19.41 -9.19 -5.02
C CYS A 133 -19.67 -10.59 -4.43
N PRO A 134 -19.44 -10.80 -3.12
CA PRO A 134 -19.68 -12.09 -2.50
C PRO A 134 -21.16 -12.51 -2.44
N ASN A 135 -22.09 -11.56 -2.59
CA ASN A 135 -23.53 -11.84 -2.48
C ASN A 135 -24.17 -12.19 -3.83
N CYS A 136 -23.78 -11.47 -4.90
CA CYS A 136 -24.43 -11.59 -6.22
C CYS A 136 -23.44 -11.88 -7.36
N GLN A 137 -22.16 -12.11 -7.05
CA GLN A 137 -21.10 -12.49 -7.99
C GLN A 137 -20.81 -11.49 -9.13
N THR A 138 -21.46 -10.32 -9.12
CA THR A 138 -21.23 -9.26 -10.09
C THR A 138 -19.88 -8.61 -9.88
N GLU A 139 -19.18 -8.31 -10.98
CA GLU A 139 -17.94 -7.55 -10.94
C GLU A 139 -18.18 -6.16 -10.33
N MET A 140 -17.38 -5.82 -9.33
CA MET A 140 -17.53 -4.60 -8.54
C MET A 140 -16.76 -3.44 -9.18
N LEU A 141 -17.35 -2.26 -9.12
CA LEU A 141 -16.76 -1.03 -9.63
C LEU A 141 -15.79 -0.42 -8.63
N ARG A 142 -14.65 0.07 -9.11
CA ARG A 142 -13.69 0.83 -8.30
C ARG A 142 -14.22 2.24 -8.06
N ARG A 143 -14.47 2.62 -6.80
CA ARG A 143 -14.95 3.95 -6.43
C ARG A 143 -14.14 4.54 -5.28
N ASN A 144 -14.20 5.86 -5.15
CA ASN A 144 -13.68 6.60 -4.01
C ASN A 144 -14.86 7.13 -3.20
N LYS A 145 -14.96 6.76 -1.92
CA LYS A 145 -16.00 7.24 -0.99
C LYS A 145 -15.34 8.12 0.06
N THR A 146 -15.88 9.32 0.29
CA THR A 146 -15.40 10.23 1.34
C THR A 146 -15.80 9.67 2.70
N LYS A 147 -14.83 9.42 3.58
CA LYS A 147 -15.08 8.96 4.96
C LYS A 147 -15.14 10.15 5.94
N PHE A 148 -14.46 11.25 5.61
CA PHE A 148 -14.50 12.58 6.25
C PHE A 148 -14.10 13.63 5.20
N VAL A 149 -14.35 14.92 5.45
CA VAL A 149 -14.19 16.05 4.49
C VAL A 149 -12.91 16.00 3.64
N VAL A 150 -11.82 15.40 4.13
CA VAL A 150 -10.54 15.27 3.41
C VAL A 150 -10.12 13.81 3.11
N PHE A 151 -10.63 12.81 3.84
CA PHE A 151 -10.18 11.42 3.69
C PHE A 151 -11.04 10.64 2.70
N LYS A 152 -10.50 10.40 1.50
CA LYS A 152 -11.10 9.50 0.50
C LYS A 152 -10.69 8.05 0.77
N ARG A 153 -11.68 7.18 1.00
CA ARG A 153 -11.53 5.73 1.07
C ARG A 153 -11.72 5.15 -0.32
N ARG A 154 -10.89 4.18 -0.70
CA ARG A 154 -11.06 3.43 -1.95
C ARG A 154 -11.84 2.17 -1.66
N VAL A 155 -12.91 1.95 -2.42
CA VAL A 155 -13.85 0.85 -2.20
C VAL A 155 -14.17 0.17 -3.53
N TRP A 156 -14.59 -1.07 -3.43
CA TRP A 156 -15.35 -1.77 -4.46
C TRP A 156 -16.84 -1.59 -4.14
N LEU A 157 -17.59 -1.14 -5.13
CA LEU A 157 -19.04 -0.97 -5.05
C LEU A 157 -19.69 -1.94 -6.02
N CYS A 158 -20.57 -2.82 -5.51
CA CYS A 158 -21.37 -3.66 -6.38
C CYS A 158 -22.46 -2.81 -7.06
N PRO A 159 -22.60 -2.85 -8.39
CA PRO A 159 -23.66 -2.11 -9.08
C PRO A 159 -25.06 -2.71 -8.91
N GLN A 160 -25.18 -3.98 -8.50
CA GLN A 160 -26.48 -4.66 -8.37
C GLN A 160 -27.06 -4.59 -6.95
N CYS A 161 -26.26 -4.95 -5.95
CA CYS A 161 -26.71 -5.01 -4.55
C CYS A 161 -26.15 -3.88 -3.68
N GLU A 162 -25.47 -2.89 -4.29
CA GLU A 162 -24.86 -1.73 -3.63
C GLU A 162 -23.89 -2.07 -2.47
N THR A 163 -23.49 -3.34 -2.36
CA THR A 163 -22.56 -3.79 -1.32
C THR A 163 -21.22 -3.09 -1.50
N VAL A 164 -20.72 -2.54 -0.39
CA VAL A 164 -19.46 -1.81 -0.34
C VAL A 164 -18.42 -2.67 0.34
N VAL A 165 -17.34 -2.98 -0.39
CA VAL A 165 -16.18 -3.70 0.15
C VAL A 165 -14.98 -2.76 0.11
N ASP A 166 -14.20 -2.76 1.18
CA ASP A 166 -13.06 -1.87 1.29
C ASP A 166 -11.83 -2.44 0.58
N ARG A 167 -11.16 -1.60 -0.22
CA ARG A 167 -9.93 -2.02 -0.87
C ARG A 167 -8.80 -2.10 0.15
N PRO A 168 -7.89 -3.08 0.02
CA PRO A 168 -6.76 -3.22 0.92
C PRO A 168 -5.86 -1.99 0.81
N LYS A 169 -5.36 -1.50 1.95
CA LYS A 169 -4.47 -0.32 1.98
C LYS A 169 -3.04 -0.66 1.56
N GLU A 170 -2.57 -1.87 1.90
CA GLU A 170 -1.19 -2.31 1.70
C GLU A 170 -0.91 -2.72 0.24
N MET A 171 -1.81 -3.50 -0.36
CA MET A 171 -1.72 -3.98 -1.75
C MET A 171 -2.58 -3.16 -2.71
N LEU A 172 -2.79 -1.88 -2.39
CA LEU A 172 -3.67 -1.02 -3.18
C LEU A 172 -3.09 -0.86 -4.59
N PHE A 173 -3.90 -1.16 -5.61
CA PHE A 173 -3.51 -1.28 -7.04
C PHE A 173 -2.77 -2.55 -7.46
N GLU A 174 -2.22 -3.32 -6.52
CA GLU A 174 -1.62 -4.63 -6.77
C GLU A 174 -2.51 -5.77 -6.26
N GLU A 175 -3.82 -5.53 -6.08
CA GLU A 175 -4.73 -6.52 -5.47
C GLU A 175 -4.74 -7.84 -6.26
N LYS A 176 -4.75 -7.74 -7.60
CA LYS A 176 -4.68 -8.90 -8.49
C LYS A 176 -3.41 -9.72 -8.28
N ARG A 177 -2.28 -9.07 -8.00
CA ARG A 177 -1.00 -9.75 -7.75
C ARG A 177 -1.03 -10.46 -6.40
N GLY A 178 -1.54 -9.79 -5.36
CA GLY A 178 -1.72 -10.39 -4.04
C GLY A 178 -2.57 -11.66 -4.11
N VAL A 179 -3.71 -11.61 -4.81
CA VAL A 179 -4.60 -12.76 -5.02
C VAL A 179 -3.88 -13.89 -5.76
N LYS A 180 -3.20 -13.59 -6.87
CA LYS A 180 -2.45 -14.61 -7.63
C LYS A 180 -1.41 -15.32 -6.78
N ASN A 181 -0.60 -14.58 -6.02
CA ASN A 181 0.45 -15.16 -5.18
C ASN A 181 -0.13 -16.12 -4.13
N VAL A 182 -1.29 -15.78 -3.54
CA VAL A 182 -1.97 -16.65 -2.58
C VAL A 182 -2.45 -17.94 -3.27
N VAL A 183 -3.14 -17.82 -4.40
CA VAL A 183 -3.63 -18.98 -5.16
C VAL A 183 -2.48 -19.88 -5.61
N GLU A 184 -1.43 -19.31 -6.22
CA GLU A 184 -0.27 -20.08 -6.67
C GLU A 184 0.39 -20.83 -5.51
N LYS A 185 0.55 -20.18 -4.35
CA LYS A 185 1.11 -20.82 -3.15
C LYS A 185 0.26 -22.01 -2.68
N HIS A 186 -1.04 -21.82 -2.52
CA HIS A 186 -1.92 -22.86 -1.95
C HIS A 186 -2.21 -23.99 -2.94
N VAL A 187 -2.41 -23.68 -4.21
CA VAL A 187 -2.65 -24.71 -5.24
C VAL A 187 -1.38 -25.53 -5.48
N LEU A 188 -0.19 -24.91 -5.50
CA LEU A 188 1.07 -25.68 -5.59
C LEU A 188 1.28 -26.58 -4.38
N ALA A 189 0.95 -26.10 -3.17
CA ALA A 189 1.01 -26.93 -1.96
C ALA A 189 0.01 -28.10 -2.03
N ALA A 190 -1.22 -27.86 -2.47
CA ALA A 190 -2.25 -28.89 -2.65
C ALA A 190 -1.82 -30.00 -3.63
N LEU A 191 -1.14 -29.63 -4.71
CA LEU A 191 -0.64 -30.58 -5.71
C LEU A 191 0.51 -31.46 -5.18
N SER A 192 1.13 -31.09 -4.06
CA SER A 192 2.17 -31.88 -3.40
C SER A 192 1.64 -32.82 -2.31
N THR A 193 0.35 -32.71 -1.96
CA THR A 193 -0.32 -33.56 -0.98
C THR A 193 -1.15 -34.65 -1.66
N ASP A 194 -1.27 -35.80 -1.02
CA ASP A 194 -2.05 -36.94 -1.54
C ASP A 194 -3.54 -36.60 -1.71
N ASN A 195 -4.08 -35.71 -0.87
CA ASN A 195 -5.49 -35.30 -0.88
C ASN A 195 -5.66 -33.80 -1.20
N SER A 196 -5.38 -33.45 -2.45
CA SER A 196 -5.37 -32.05 -2.93
C SER A 196 -6.68 -31.28 -2.70
N GLN A 197 -7.85 -31.93 -2.82
CA GLN A 197 -9.16 -31.31 -2.64
C GLN A 197 -9.42 -30.93 -1.17
N GLU A 198 -9.15 -31.85 -0.24
CA GLU A 198 -9.31 -31.63 1.19
C GLU A 198 -8.40 -30.49 1.69
N TYR A 199 -7.16 -30.44 1.19
CA TYR A 199 -6.27 -29.31 1.49
C TYR A 199 -6.84 -27.98 0.99
N ILE A 200 -7.35 -27.94 -0.24
CA ILE A 200 -7.92 -26.71 -0.82
C ILE A 200 -9.14 -26.24 -0.02
N GLU A 201 -10.05 -27.15 0.33
CA GLU A 201 -11.25 -26.84 1.12
C GLU A 201 -10.90 -26.42 2.56
N SER A 202 -9.76 -26.86 3.09
CA SER A 202 -9.26 -26.41 4.40
C SER A 202 -8.72 -24.97 4.42
N VAL A 203 -8.41 -24.39 3.25
CA VAL A 203 -7.89 -23.02 3.15
C VAL A 203 -9.06 -22.04 3.19
N ASP A 204 -9.11 -21.25 4.27
CA ASP A 204 -10.16 -20.24 4.46
C ASP A 204 -10.27 -19.30 3.24
N GLY A 205 -11.46 -19.25 2.66
CA GLY A 205 -11.78 -18.45 1.48
C GLY A 205 -11.39 -19.08 0.13
N LEU A 206 -10.77 -20.26 0.05
CA LEU A 206 -10.55 -20.97 -1.22
C LEU A 206 -11.69 -21.97 -1.44
N ASP A 207 -12.49 -21.78 -2.49
CA ASP A 207 -13.66 -22.61 -2.77
C ASP A 207 -13.67 -23.05 -4.26
N THR A 208 -13.65 -24.36 -4.48
CA THR A 208 -13.73 -24.99 -5.81
C THR A 208 -15.16 -25.09 -6.33
N GLY A 209 -16.16 -25.09 -5.45
CA GLY A 209 -17.57 -25.34 -5.76
C GLY A 209 -18.38 -24.10 -6.15
N GLN A 210 -17.96 -22.90 -5.77
CA GLN A 210 -18.69 -21.65 -6.04
C GLN A 210 -18.55 -21.08 -7.47
N TRP A 211 -17.87 -21.79 -8.37
CA TRP A 211 -17.72 -21.39 -9.77
C TRP A 211 -19.06 -21.32 -10.54
N GLY A 212 -20.14 -21.90 -10.00
CA GLY A 212 -21.42 -22.05 -10.68
C GLY A 212 -22.50 -21.03 -10.30
N ARG A 213 -22.47 -19.81 -10.87
CA ARG A 213 -23.64 -19.14 -11.47
C ARG A 213 -23.18 -18.24 -12.63
N GLY A 214 -23.37 -18.69 -13.87
CA GLY A 214 -23.23 -17.82 -15.05
C GLY A 214 -21.82 -17.64 -15.62
N PHE A 215 -20.94 -18.63 -15.46
CA PHE A 215 -19.78 -18.76 -16.35
C PHE A 215 -20.16 -19.63 -17.55
N PRO A 216 -19.90 -19.20 -18.80
CA PRO A 216 -20.03 -20.06 -19.97
C PRO A 216 -18.99 -21.19 -19.96
#